data_AF-A0A8S9JF94-F1
#
_entry.id   AF-A0A8S9JF94-F1
#
_cell.length_a   1.000
_cell.length_b   1.000
_cell.length_c   1.000
_cell.angle_alpha   90.00
_cell.angle_beta   90.00
_cell.angle_gamma   90.00
#
_symmetry.space_group_name_H-M   'P 1'
#
loop_
_entity.id
_entity.type
_entity.pdbx_description
1 polymer ?
#
loop_
_entity_poly.entity_id
_entity_poly.type
_entity_poly.pdbx_seq_one_letter_code
_entity_poly.pdbx_strand_id
1 'polypeptide(L)'
;MDPCGSVTPPPSFPRRCRPAEALPEDGGADNRFRNNKGKKKKNKSGKEVKEQHDHYALLGLASLRYLATEDQIRKSYRDAALKHHPDKLAAALLLTEESEEVKEAKKEAIESHFKLIQEAYEVLMDKTKRRIFDSTDEFDDEVPSECAPKDFFKVFGPAFKRNARWSVNTRVPDLGDENTPVKEVDSYYNFWYAFKSWREFPEEEEHDLEEAESREEKRWMERENARKTQKARKEEYARIRTLVDNAYKKDPRIVKRKEEEKAKKQAKKDEKVMAKKKLEEEAAAAIEEEKRRKEEEAKLAAEAAQQQKKNKEKEKKLRSKERSRLRTLSAPVLSQRLLGISVAYVEDLCMSLNTEQLRKLCDKMENKEGVKLAKVLKNGNNDETESEEEEVVEAKQNGHVEANGYSMVDTATQSPRAAAMV
;
A
#
# COMPACT_ATOMS: atom_id res chain seq x y z
N MET A 1 -37.73 -48.47 -31.52
CA MET A 1 -37.77 -47.73 -32.79
C MET A 1 -36.62 -46.75 -32.79
N ASP A 2 -35.89 -46.80 -33.89
CA ASP A 2 -34.50 -46.40 -34.05
C ASP A 2 -34.18 -44.93 -33.79
N PRO A 3 -32.92 -44.64 -33.39
CA PRO A 3 -32.40 -43.32 -33.08
C PRO A 3 -32.01 -42.55 -34.35
N CYS A 4 -32.41 -41.27 -34.42
CA CYS A 4 -32.09 -40.43 -35.56
C CYS A 4 -30.72 -39.75 -35.38
N GLY A 5 -29.72 -40.25 -36.12
CA GLY A 5 -28.84 -39.39 -36.92
C GLY A 5 -27.55 -38.86 -36.29
N SER A 6 -26.52 -39.71 -36.19
CA SER A 6 -25.11 -39.30 -36.21
C SER A 6 -24.63 -39.12 -37.66
N VAL A 7 -24.05 -37.96 -38.00
CA VAL A 7 -23.21 -37.82 -39.20
C VAL A 7 -21.96 -36.98 -38.85
N THR A 8 -20.84 -37.67 -38.69
CA THR A 8 -19.47 -37.16 -38.72
C THR A 8 -18.95 -37.11 -40.18
N PRO A 9 -17.81 -36.46 -40.46
CA PRO A 9 -17.60 -35.60 -41.62
C PRO A 9 -16.93 -36.29 -42.83
N PRO A 10 -16.94 -35.68 -44.03
CA PRO A 10 -16.07 -36.07 -45.13
C PRO A 10 -14.72 -35.31 -45.15
N PRO A 11 -13.72 -35.81 -45.91
CA PRO A 11 -12.32 -35.81 -45.49
C PRO A 11 -11.45 -34.67 -46.05
N SER A 12 -10.31 -34.48 -45.39
CA SER A 12 -9.14 -33.71 -45.78
C SER A 12 -8.50 -34.24 -47.07
N PHE A 13 -7.92 -33.35 -47.88
CA PHE A 13 -6.62 -33.50 -48.56
C PHE A 13 -6.26 -32.24 -49.39
N PRO A 14 -4.98 -32.04 -49.75
CA PRO A 14 -4.29 -30.78 -49.57
C PRO A 14 -4.08 -30.06 -50.90
N ARG A 15 -4.22 -28.74 -50.94
CA ARG A 15 -3.73 -28.00 -52.12
C ARG A 15 -2.22 -27.85 -52.01
N ARG A 16 -1.59 -28.79 -52.70
CA ARG A 16 -0.21 -28.85 -53.20
C ARG A 16 0.48 -27.48 -53.30
N CYS A 17 1.67 -27.43 -52.71
CA CYS A 17 2.78 -26.66 -53.23
C CYS A 17 3.23 -27.21 -54.60
N ARG A 18 3.42 -26.33 -55.59
CA ARG A 18 4.53 -26.27 -56.58
C ARG A 18 4.09 -25.43 -57.81
N PRO A 19 5.03 -24.91 -58.63
CA PRO A 19 6.46 -24.71 -58.43
C PRO A 19 6.89 -23.24 -58.66
N ALA A 20 8.13 -22.94 -58.28
CA ALA A 20 8.86 -21.78 -58.76
C ALA A 20 9.12 -21.90 -60.26
N GLU A 21 8.75 -20.88 -61.05
CA GLU A 21 9.32 -20.63 -62.36
C GLU A 21 9.51 -19.12 -62.59
N ALA A 22 10.75 -18.81 -62.95
CA ALA A 22 11.26 -17.73 -63.80
C ALA A 22 10.91 -16.25 -63.47
N LEU A 23 11.98 -15.54 -63.07
CA LEU A 23 12.19 -14.11 -63.31
C LEU A 23 11.90 -13.73 -64.78
N PRO A 24 11.39 -12.52 -65.02
CA PRO A 24 11.88 -11.67 -66.09
C PRO A 24 12.64 -10.49 -65.48
N GLU A 25 13.90 -10.38 -65.85
CA GLU A 25 14.65 -9.14 -65.75
C GLU A 25 14.12 -8.10 -66.75
N ASP A 26 14.28 -6.85 -66.32
CA ASP A 26 14.32 -5.60 -67.08
C ASP A 26 13.05 -5.07 -67.76
N GLY A 27 12.78 -3.78 -67.54
CA GLY A 27 11.69 -3.06 -68.19
C GLY A 27 11.03 -1.96 -67.35
N GLY A 28 11.72 -0.82 -67.24
CA GLY A 28 11.13 0.53 -67.21
C GLY A 28 10.03 0.82 -66.18
N ALA A 29 10.38 1.54 -65.11
CA ALA A 29 9.43 2.21 -64.23
C ALA A 29 8.68 3.33 -64.99
N ASP A 30 7.61 2.96 -65.68
CA ASP A 30 6.63 3.87 -66.24
C ASP A 30 5.79 4.47 -65.10
N ASN A 31 6.28 5.61 -64.58
CA ASN A 31 5.62 6.38 -63.54
C ASN A 31 4.42 7.12 -64.14
N ARG A 32 3.36 6.37 -64.45
CA ARG A 32 2.08 6.92 -64.90
C ARG A 32 1.46 7.73 -63.77
N PHE A 33 1.54 9.05 -63.92
CA PHE A 33 0.81 10.04 -63.13
C PHE A 33 -0.68 9.64 -63.06
N ARG A 34 -1.09 9.02 -61.96
CA ARG A 34 -2.52 8.90 -61.63
C ARG A 34 -2.98 10.29 -61.21
N ASN A 35 -3.63 10.97 -62.15
CA ASN A 35 -4.30 12.23 -61.92
C ASN A 35 -5.46 11.97 -60.93
N ASN A 36 -5.21 12.22 -59.66
CA ASN A 36 -6.19 12.01 -58.61
C ASN A 36 -7.09 13.26 -58.60
N LYS A 37 -8.18 13.24 -59.39
CA LYS A 37 -9.26 14.23 -59.24
C LYS A 37 -9.93 13.99 -57.88
N GLY A 38 -9.40 14.64 -56.84
CA GLY A 38 -9.92 14.61 -55.49
C GLY A 38 -11.29 15.29 -55.42
N LYS A 39 -12.25 14.63 -54.79
CA LYS A 39 -13.55 15.23 -54.44
C LYS A 39 -13.33 16.40 -53.47
N LYS A 40 -13.97 17.55 -53.73
CA LYS A 40 -14.04 18.70 -52.80
C LYS A 40 -14.53 18.24 -51.42
N LYS A 41 -13.65 18.29 -50.41
CA LYS A 41 -14.02 18.12 -48.99
C LYS A 41 -14.28 19.51 -48.38
N LYS A 42 -15.39 19.65 -47.66
CA LYS A 42 -15.70 20.82 -46.82
C LYS A 42 -15.29 20.49 -45.38
N ASN A 43 -14.67 21.44 -44.69
CA ASN A 43 -14.39 21.30 -43.26
C ASN A 43 -15.63 21.68 -42.44
N LYS A 44 -15.58 21.39 -41.13
CA LYS A 44 -16.69 21.53 -40.17
C LYS A 44 -17.23 22.98 -40.04
N SER A 45 -16.47 23.97 -40.51
CA SER A 45 -16.77 25.41 -40.52
C SER A 45 -17.27 25.93 -41.88
N GLY A 46 -17.38 25.10 -42.92
CA GLY A 46 -17.91 25.50 -44.23
C GLY A 46 -16.98 26.39 -45.08
N LYS A 47 -15.77 26.71 -44.63
CA LYS A 47 -14.75 27.43 -45.41
C LYS A 47 -14.15 26.55 -46.53
N GLU A 48 -13.89 27.16 -47.69
CA GLU A 48 -13.16 26.53 -48.80
C GLU A 48 -11.70 26.33 -48.38
N VAL A 49 -11.29 25.08 -48.18
CA VAL A 49 -9.88 24.75 -47.96
C VAL A 49 -9.20 24.86 -49.32
N LYS A 50 -8.24 25.80 -49.46
CA LYS A 50 -7.31 25.82 -50.60
C LYS A 50 -6.79 24.41 -50.80
N GLU A 51 -6.86 23.88 -52.02
CA GLU A 51 -6.32 22.55 -52.35
C GLU A 51 -4.86 22.48 -51.89
N GLN A 52 -4.61 21.90 -50.72
CA GLN A 52 -3.26 21.71 -50.21
C GLN A 52 -2.67 20.55 -50.99
N HIS A 53 -1.84 20.86 -51.97
CA HIS A 53 -1.05 19.87 -52.66
C HIS A 53 -0.08 19.21 -51.67
N ASP A 54 0.13 17.89 -51.81
CA ASP A 54 1.11 17.19 -51.00
C ASP A 54 2.52 17.65 -51.40
N HIS A 55 3.05 18.62 -50.65
CA HIS A 55 4.38 19.19 -50.88
C HIS A 55 5.49 18.14 -50.84
N TYR A 56 5.34 17.06 -50.05
CA TYR A 56 6.30 15.96 -50.05
C TYR A 56 6.20 15.15 -51.34
N ALA A 57 4.99 14.88 -51.85
CA ALA A 57 4.81 14.18 -53.12
C ALA A 57 5.36 14.98 -54.31
N LEU A 58 5.18 16.31 -54.32
CA LEU A 58 5.72 17.20 -55.35
C LEU A 58 7.25 17.15 -55.43
N LEU A 59 7.92 16.98 -54.30
CA LEU A 59 9.38 16.81 -54.23
C LEU A 59 9.84 15.35 -54.34
N GLY A 60 8.94 14.38 -54.59
CA GLY A 60 9.29 12.95 -54.65
C GLY A 60 9.64 12.34 -53.29
N LEU A 61 9.26 12.98 -52.19
CA LEU A 61 9.49 12.57 -50.80
C LEU A 61 8.23 11.97 -50.14
N ALA A 62 7.23 11.55 -50.93
CA ALA A 62 5.97 11.01 -50.43
C ALA A 62 6.12 9.86 -49.41
N SER A 63 7.19 9.05 -49.53
CA SER A 63 7.48 7.94 -48.61
C SER A 63 8.11 8.38 -47.30
N LEU A 64 8.90 9.47 -47.31
CA LEU A 64 9.60 9.98 -46.13
C LEU A 64 8.72 10.95 -45.32
N ARG A 65 7.87 11.76 -45.97
CA ARG A 65 7.03 12.79 -45.34
C ARG A 65 7.80 13.57 -44.25
N TYR A 66 7.22 13.68 -43.05
CA TYR A 66 7.80 14.35 -41.89
C TYR A 66 9.17 13.81 -41.43
N LEU A 67 9.56 12.60 -41.84
CA LEU A 67 10.88 12.02 -41.53
C LEU A 67 12.00 12.52 -42.45
N ALA A 68 11.67 13.25 -43.53
CA ALA A 68 12.68 13.77 -44.45
C ALA A 68 13.61 14.78 -43.77
N THR A 69 14.92 14.58 -43.89
CA THR A 69 15.94 15.52 -43.41
C THR A 69 16.03 16.75 -44.31
N GLU A 70 16.54 17.87 -43.77
CA GLU A 70 16.74 19.10 -44.57
C GLU A 70 17.62 18.85 -45.80
N ASP A 71 18.65 18.02 -45.69
CA ASP A 71 19.54 17.68 -46.82
C ASP A 71 18.84 16.84 -47.87
N GLN A 72 17.96 15.93 -47.47
CA GLN A 72 17.12 15.17 -48.40
C GLN A 72 16.15 16.10 -49.14
N ILE A 73 15.55 17.09 -48.46
CA ILE A 73 14.68 18.08 -49.08
C ILE A 73 15.45 18.96 -50.07
N ARG A 74 16.64 19.44 -49.71
CA ARG A 74 17.51 20.21 -50.63
C ARG A 74 17.92 19.40 -51.85
N LYS A 75 18.23 18.11 -51.66
CA LYS A 75 18.61 17.23 -52.75
C LYS A 75 17.42 16.97 -53.68
N SER A 76 16.28 16.57 -53.12
CA SER A 76 15.09 16.24 -53.90
C SER A 76 14.54 17.45 -54.64
N TYR A 77 14.62 18.66 -54.05
CA TYR A 77 14.28 19.89 -54.74
C TYR A 77 15.19 20.18 -55.93
N ARG A 78 16.51 20.02 -55.78
CA ARG A 78 17.45 20.18 -56.92
C ARG A 78 17.13 19.20 -58.04
N ASP A 79 16.88 17.93 -57.70
CA ASP A 79 16.55 16.90 -58.67
C ASP A 79 15.19 17.18 -59.35
N ALA A 80 14.17 17.59 -58.58
CA ALA A 80 12.85 17.95 -59.08
C ALA A 80 12.90 19.22 -59.95
N ALA A 81 13.65 20.24 -59.55
CA ALA A 81 13.79 21.48 -60.30
C ALA A 81 14.50 21.23 -61.64
N LEU A 82 15.53 20.38 -61.69
CA LEU A 82 16.20 20.01 -62.94
C LEU A 82 15.32 19.17 -63.87
N LYS A 83 14.43 18.34 -63.31
CA LYS A 83 13.51 17.49 -64.06
C LYS A 83 12.30 18.26 -64.59
N HIS A 84 11.78 19.19 -63.79
CA HIS A 84 10.55 19.93 -64.06
C HIS A 84 10.79 21.39 -64.46
N HIS A 85 12.02 21.77 -64.84
CA HIS A 85 12.33 23.13 -65.26
C HIS A 85 11.53 23.51 -66.52
N PRO A 86 10.85 24.68 -66.54
CA PRO A 86 9.99 25.07 -67.65
C PRO A 86 10.75 25.15 -68.97
N ASP A 87 11.97 25.69 -68.98
CA ASP A 87 12.81 25.80 -70.18
C ASP A 87 13.10 24.43 -70.84
N LYS A 88 13.44 23.43 -70.02
CA LYS A 88 13.81 22.09 -70.50
C LYS A 88 12.61 21.30 -71.01
N LEU A 89 11.47 21.42 -70.32
CA LEU A 89 10.23 20.73 -70.70
C LEU A 89 9.51 21.43 -71.85
N ALA A 90 9.54 22.76 -71.92
CA ALA A 90 9.01 23.52 -73.05
C ALA A 90 9.80 23.23 -74.33
N ALA A 91 11.13 23.12 -74.26
CA ALA A 91 11.96 22.71 -75.39
C ALA A 91 11.62 21.29 -75.89
N ALA A 92 11.34 20.34 -74.98
CA ALA A 92 10.90 18.99 -75.33
C ALA A 92 9.50 18.96 -75.97
N LEU A 93 8.57 19.79 -75.47
CA LEU A 93 7.21 19.93 -76.01
C LEU A 93 7.16 20.51 -77.42
N LEU A 94 8.05 21.47 -77.70
CA LEU A 94 8.19 22.13 -79.01
C LEU A 94 8.56 21.12 -80.13
N LEU A 95 9.17 19.99 -79.77
CA LEU A 95 9.58 18.91 -80.69
C LEU A 95 8.48 17.88 -80.97
N THR A 96 7.41 17.80 -80.17
CA THR A 96 6.49 16.64 -80.18
C THR A 96 5.06 16.94 -80.59
N GLU A 97 4.59 18.18 -80.52
CA GLU A 97 3.17 18.51 -80.76
C GLU A 97 2.99 19.59 -81.82
N GLU A 98 1.94 19.47 -82.65
CA GLU A 98 1.73 20.33 -83.82
C GLU A 98 0.69 21.45 -83.59
N SER A 99 -0.20 21.31 -82.60
CA SER A 99 -1.26 22.30 -82.31
C SER A 99 -0.80 23.37 -81.32
N GLU A 100 -0.90 24.64 -81.71
CA GLU A 100 -0.50 25.80 -80.89
C GLU A 100 -1.30 25.92 -79.57
N GLU A 101 -2.59 25.61 -79.58
CA GLU A 101 -3.44 25.67 -78.38
C GLU A 101 -3.04 24.62 -77.32
N VAL A 102 -2.65 23.42 -77.77
CA VAL A 102 -2.21 22.35 -76.87
C VAL A 102 -0.81 22.64 -76.30
N LYS A 103 0.07 23.25 -77.09
CA LYS A 103 1.40 23.70 -76.64
C LYS A 103 1.28 24.75 -75.53
N GLU A 104 0.41 25.75 -75.72
CA GLU A 104 0.21 26.82 -74.75
C GLU A 104 -0.36 26.26 -73.43
N ALA A 105 -1.41 25.44 -73.49
CA ALA A 105 -1.99 24.81 -72.31
C ALA A 105 -0.99 23.92 -71.54
N LYS A 106 -0.10 23.20 -72.24
CA LYS A 106 0.93 22.38 -71.59
C LYS A 106 2.07 23.20 -71.01
N LYS A 107 2.44 24.30 -71.66
CA LYS A 107 3.42 25.24 -71.14
C LYS A 107 2.91 25.86 -69.83
N GLU A 108 1.65 26.31 -69.80
CA GLU A 108 1.01 26.79 -68.58
C GLU A 108 0.98 25.72 -67.47
N ALA A 109 0.66 24.47 -67.81
CA ALA A 109 0.65 23.37 -66.85
C ALA A 109 2.05 23.09 -66.28
N ILE A 110 3.11 23.21 -67.08
CA ILE A 110 4.51 23.04 -66.64
C ILE A 110 4.94 24.18 -65.73
N GLU A 111 4.64 25.42 -66.11
CA GLU A 111 4.96 26.60 -65.30
C GLU A 111 4.22 26.56 -63.96
N SER A 112 2.93 26.19 -63.98
CA SER A 112 2.13 25.96 -62.78
C SER A 112 2.72 24.86 -61.88
N HIS A 113 3.10 23.71 -62.45
CA HIS A 113 3.71 22.62 -61.69
C HIS A 113 5.07 23.01 -61.09
N PHE A 114 5.91 23.75 -61.83
CA PHE A 114 7.18 24.23 -61.31
C PHE A 114 7.00 25.23 -60.17
N LYS A 115 5.99 26.11 -60.26
CA LYS A 115 5.61 27.01 -59.17
C LYS A 115 5.20 26.23 -57.91
N LEU A 116 4.41 25.17 -58.06
CA LEU A 116 4.06 24.29 -56.93
C LEU A 116 5.29 23.60 -56.31
N ILE A 117 6.29 23.23 -57.10
CA ILE A 117 7.57 22.68 -56.61
C ILE A 117 8.34 23.74 -55.80
N GLN A 118 8.37 24.99 -56.27
CA GLN A 118 9.00 26.10 -55.55
C GLN A 118 8.31 26.37 -54.22
N GLU A 119 6.98 26.48 -54.22
CA GLU A 119 6.17 26.66 -53.02
C GLU A 119 6.38 25.50 -52.03
N ALA A 120 6.40 24.25 -52.52
CA ALA A 120 6.67 23.07 -51.69
C ALA A 120 8.04 23.15 -51.00
N TYR A 121 9.07 23.59 -51.72
CA TYR A 121 10.40 23.77 -51.14
C TYR A 121 10.44 24.88 -50.10
N GLU A 122 9.82 26.03 -50.36
CA GLU A 122 9.76 27.14 -49.42
C GLU A 122 9.07 26.76 -48.11
N VAL A 123 7.98 25.99 -48.19
CA VAL A 123 7.24 25.50 -47.02
C VAL A 123 8.05 24.46 -46.25
N LEU A 124 8.65 23.49 -46.94
CA LEU A 124 9.36 22.37 -46.31
C LEU A 124 10.78 22.73 -45.81
N MET A 125 11.39 23.79 -46.34
CA MET A 125 12.71 24.27 -45.90
C MET A 125 12.62 25.13 -44.64
N ASP A 126 11.55 25.92 -44.50
CA ASP A 126 11.31 26.72 -43.29
C ASP A 126 10.74 25.83 -42.17
N LYS A 127 11.45 25.74 -41.05
CA LYS A 127 11.06 24.89 -39.90
C LYS A 127 9.68 25.21 -39.35
N THR A 128 9.29 26.49 -39.34
CA THR A 128 8.00 26.94 -38.80
C THR A 128 6.89 26.59 -39.77
N LYS A 129 7.07 26.92 -41.07
CA LYS A 129 6.07 26.58 -42.10
C LYS A 129 5.90 25.08 -42.25
N ARG A 130 7.00 24.32 -42.19
CA ARG A 130 6.98 22.86 -42.21
C ARG A 130 6.19 22.27 -41.05
N ARG A 131 6.36 22.79 -39.83
CA ARG A 131 5.58 22.32 -38.67
C ARG A 131 4.09 22.60 -38.83
N ILE A 132 3.73 23.78 -39.31
CA ILE A 132 2.35 24.16 -39.59
C ILE A 132 1.76 23.18 -40.62
N PHE A 133 2.46 22.95 -41.73
CA PHE A 133 2.04 22.03 -42.79
C PHE A 133 1.93 20.57 -42.29
N ASP A 134 2.94 20.09 -41.57
CA ASP A 134 2.93 18.73 -41.01
C ASP A 134 1.77 18.57 -40.02
N SER A 135 1.38 19.62 -39.30
CA SER A 135 0.28 19.59 -38.32
C SER A 135 -1.11 19.56 -38.96
N THR A 136 -1.26 20.06 -40.18
CA THR A 136 -2.51 20.00 -40.96
C THR A 136 -2.64 18.73 -41.80
N ASP A 137 -1.57 17.93 -41.91
CA ASP A 137 -1.59 16.63 -42.59
C ASP A 137 -2.58 15.65 -41.94
N GLU A 138 -3.22 14.79 -42.73
CA GLU A 138 -4.22 13.84 -42.22
C GLU A 138 -3.60 12.95 -41.11
N PHE A 139 -4.27 12.90 -39.96
CA PHE A 139 -3.78 12.19 -38.78
C PHE A 139 -4.89 11.37 -38.11
N ASP A 140 -4.54 10.17 -37.68
CA ASP A 140 -5.42 9.33 -36.87
C ASP A 140 -5.33 9.74 -35.39
N ASP A 141 -6.27 10.58 -34.98
CA ASP A 141 -6.45 11.07 -33.61
C ASP A 141 -7.12 10.05 -32.66
N GLU A 142 -7.44 8.83 -33.11
CA GLU A 142 -8.09 7.81 -32.29
C GLU A 142 -7.25 7.43 -31.06
N VAL A 143 -7.93 7.38 -29.91
CA VAL A 143 -7.34 7.00 -28.62
C VAL A 143 -7.92 5.67 -28.17
N PRO A 144 -7.11 4.59 -28.10
CA PRO A 144 -7.57 3.31 -27.60
C PRO A 144 -8.10 3.41 -26.16
N SER A 145 -9.27 2.86 -25.92
CA SER A 145 -9.95 2.83 -24.61
C SER A 145 -9.87 1.46 -23.94
N GLU A 146 -10.12 0.39 -24.69
CA GLU A 146 -10.15 -0.98 -24.21
C GLU A 146 -9.16 -1.88 -24.96
N CYS A 147 -8.50 -2.77 -24.23
CA CYS A 147 -7.68 -3.83 -24.79
C CYS A 147 -7.65 -5.03 -23.83
N ALA A 148 -7.48 -6.22 -24.38
CA ALA A 148 -7.11 -7.38 -23.60
C ALA A 148 -5.65 -7.25 -23.14
N PRO A 149 -5.27 -7.78 -21.95
CA PRO A 149 -3.90 -7.65 -21.43
C PRO A 149 -2.82 -8.14 -22.42
N LYS A 150 -3.13 -9.17 -23.21
CA LYS A 150 -2.22 -9.76 -24.21
C LYS A 150 -2.00 -8.88 -25.44
N ASP A 151 -2.95 -7.99 -25.74
CA ASP A 151 -2.90 -7.12 -26.90
C ASP A 151 -2.49 -5.69 -26.53
N PHE A 152 -2.18 -5.42 -25.26
CA PHE A 152 -1.77 -4.11 -24.76
C PHE A 152 -0.69 -3.46 -25.63
N PHE A 153 0.43 -4.16 -25.86
CA PHE A 153 1.55 -3.65 -26.65
C PHE A 153 1.20 -3.46 -28.14
N LYS A 154 0.30 -4.31 -28.68
CA LYS A 154 -0.15 -4.23 -30.08
C LYS A 154 -1.09 -3.06 -30.31
N VAL A 155 -1.90 -2.70 -29.31
CA VAL A 155 -2.89 -1.62 -29.39
C VAL A 155 -2.24 -0.27 -29.04
N PHE A 156 -1.61 -0.18 -27.86
CA PHE A 156 -1.06 1.08 -27.38
C PHE A 156 0.30 1.42 -28.00
N GLY A 157 1.12 0.44 -28.36
CA GLY A 157 2.43 0.67 -28.98
C GLY A 157 2.36 1.53 -30.25
N PRO A 158 1.57 1.13 -31.27
CA PRO A 158 1.37 1.95 -32.47
C PRO A 158 0.75 3.32 -32.17
N ALA A 159 -0.20 3.41 -31.24
CA ALA A 159 -0.81 4.68 -30.86
C ALA A 159 0.22 5.66 -30.27
N PHE A 160 1.09 5.19 -29.37
CA PHE A 160 2.17 6.01 -28.82
C PHE A 160 3.21 6.38 -29.88
N LYS A 161 3.62 5.44 -30.74
CA LYS A 161 4.56 5.71 -31.85
C LYS A 161 4.02 6.77 -32.82
N ARG A 162 2.72 6.72 -33.10
CA ARG A 162 2.06 7.70 -33.95
C ARG A 162 2.08 9.10 -33.32
N ASN A 163 1.73 9.20 -32.03
CA ASN A 163 1.72 10.47 -31.30
C ASN A 163 3.13 10.99 -30.98
N ALA A 164 4.14 10.12 -30.92
CA ALA A 164 5.53 10.48 -30.68
C ALA A 164 6.09 11.45 -31.74
N ARG A 165 5.55 11.43 -32.96
CA ARG A 165 5.94 12.36 -34.03
C ARG A 165 5.80 13.82 -33.63
N TRP A 166 4.85 14.12 -32.75
CA TRP A 166 4.58 15.47 -32.26
C TRP A 166 5.45 15.90 -31.08
N SER A 167 6.36 15.05 -30.61
CA SER A 167 7.17 15.39 -29.44
C SER A 167 8.17 16.50 -29.74
N VAL A 168 8.23 17.51 -28.87
CA VAL A 168 9.32 18.50 -28.87
C VAL A 168 10.67 17.85 -28.58
N ASN A 169 10.67 16.74 -27.83
CA ASN A 169 11.89 16.02 -27.49
C ASN A 169 12.18 14.92 -28.53
N THR A 170 13.41 14.88 -29.04
CA THR A 170 13.80 13.95 -30.11
C THR A 170 13.96 12.52 -29.63
N ARG A 171 14.27 12.31 -28.34
CA ARG A 171 14.44 10.99 -27.74
C ARG A 171 13.15 10.58 -27.04
N VAL A 172 12.23 9.98 -27.78
CA VAL A 172 10.98 9.42 -27.24
C VAL A 172 11.22 7.99 -26.76
N PRO A 173 10.99 7.67 -25.47
CA PRO A 173 11.10 6.30 -24.96
C PRO A 173 10.11 5.34 -25.64
N ASP A 174 10.54 4.10 -25.91
CA ASP A 174 9.63 3.04 -26.41
C ASP A 174 8.83 2.42 -25.25
N LEU A 175 7.64 1.89 -25.55
CA LEU A 175 6.74 1.27 -24.56
C LEU A 175 7.35 0.01 -23.93
N GLY A 176 8.29 -0.62 -24.64
CA GLY A 176 8.96 -1.85 -24.25
C GLY A 176 8.08 -3.08 -24.42
N ASP A 177 8.37 -4.09 -23.61
CA ASP A 177 7.73 -5.41 -23.57
C ASP A 177 7.29 -5.79 -22.14
N GLU A 178 6.78 -7.01 -21.98
CA GLU A 178 6.31 -7.51 -20.68
C GLU A 178 7.44 -7.63 -19.63
N ASN A 179 8.69 -7.78 -20.06
CA ASN A 179 9.85 -7.98 -19.19
C ASN A 179 10.60 -6.70 -18.86
N THR A 180 10.17 -5.56 -19.42
CA THR A 180 10.83 -4.28 -19.23
C THR A 180 10.86 -3.90 -17.74
N PRO A 181 12.03 -3.50 -17.20
CA PRO A 181 12.17 -3.15 -15.78
C PRO A 181 11.20 -2.05 -15.36
N VAL A 182 10.62 -2.17 -14.16
CA VAL A 182 9.64 -1.21 -13.61
C VAL A 182 10.14 0.24 -13.65
N LYS A 183 11.45 0.45 -13.45
CA LYS A 183 12.07 1.79 -13.51
C LYS A 183 11.98 2.43 -14.91
N GLU A 184 12.13 1.63 -15.96
CA GLU A 184 12.01 2.10 -17.34
C GLU A 184 10.56 2.38 -17.69
N VAL A 185 9.64 1.53 -17.21
CA VAL A 185 8.19 1.76 -17.33
C VAL A 185 7.77 3.07 -16.66
N ASP A 186 8.26 3.33 -15.45
CA ASP A 186 7.98 4.61 -14.76
C ASP A 186 8.58 5.80 -15.52
N SER A 187 9.80 5.67 -16.05
CA SER A 187 10.42 6.71 -16.87
C SER A 187 9.64 6.99 -18.16
N TYR A 188 9.12 5.94 -18.79
CA TYR A 188 8.24 6.03 -19.95
C TYR A 188 6.97 6.81 -19.63
N TYR A 189 6.25 6.44 -18.58
CA TYR A 189 5.02 7.16 -18.20
C TYR A 189 5.29 8.59 -17.72
N ASN A 190 6.42 8.84 -17.04
CA ASN A 190 6.82 10.19 -16.67
C ASN A 190 7.06 11.08 -17.89
N PHE A 191 7.74 10.56 -18.92
CA PHE A 191 7.92 11.27 -20.19
C PHE A 191 6.56 11.63 -20.81
N TRP A 192 5.64 10.66 -20.87
CA TRP A 192 4.33 10.86 -21.50
C TRP A 192 3.38 11.75 -20.69
N TYR A 193 3.46 11.74 -19.35
CA TYR A 193 2.72 12.69 -18.51
C TYR A 193 3.28 14.11 -18.60
N ALA A 194 4.58 14.25 -18.90
CA ALA A 194 5.23 15.52 -19.18
C ALA A 194 5.34 15.83 -20.69
N PHE A 195 4.55 15.15 -21.53
CA PHE A 195 4.66 15.24 -22.99
C PHE A 195 4.43 16.68 -23.45
N LYS A 196 5.33 17.20 -24.28
CA LYS A 196 5.22 18.52 -24.91
C LYS A 196 5.08 18.32 -26.40
N SER A 197 3.96 18.78 -26.94
CA SER A 197 3.66 18.71 -28.37
C SER A 197 4.14 19.97 -29.09
N TRP A 198 4.73 19.82 -30.27
CA TRP A 198 4.94 20.93 -31.21
C TRP A 198 3.80 21.06 -32.23
N ARG A 199 2.79 20.17 -32.20
CA ARG A 199 1.65 20.20 -33.13
C ARG A 199 0.90 21.52 -33.01
N GLU A 200 0.64 22.14 -34.15
CA GLU A 200 -0.10 23.40 -34.26
C GLU A 200 -1.49 23.19 -34.86
N PHE A 201 -2.40 24.16 -34.68
CA PHE A 201 -3.77 24.09 -35.18
C PHE A 201 -4.16 25.32 -36.01
N PRO A 202 -3.50 25.57 -37.16
CA PRO A 202 -3.79 26.74 -37.99
C PRO A 202 -5.20 26.73 -38.56
N GLU A 203 -5.79 25.55 -38.75
CA GLU A 203 -7.17 25.40 -39.25
C GLU A 203 -8.22 26.05 -38.33
N GLU A 204 -7.90 26.20 -37.04
CA GLU A 204 -8.78 26.80 -36.03
C GLU A 204 -8.75 28.33 -36.05
N GLU A 205 -7.83 28.94 -36.82
CA GLU A 205 -7.75 30.39 -37.04
C GLU A 205 -8.82 30.82 -38.05
N GLU A 206 -10.04 31.03 -37.55
CA GLU A 206 -11.19 31.34 -38.38
C GLU A 206 -11.14 32.75 -39.02
N HIS A 207 -10.52 33.74 -38.37
CA HIS A 207 -10.49 35.12 -38.86
C HIS A 207 -9.26 35.39 -39.71
N ASP A 208 -9.44 35.95 -40.91
CA ASP A 208 -8.33 36.45 -41.72
C ASP A 208 -7.98 37.88 -41.28
N LEU A 209 -6.73 38.10 -40.87
CA LEU A 209 -6.27 39.39 -40.37
C LEU A 209 -6.19 40.48 -41.46
N GLU A 210 -6.18 40.08 -42.74
CA GLU A 210 -6.19 40.99 -43.89
C GLU A 210 -7.60 41.54 -44.18
N GLU A 211 -8.66 40.90 -43.66
CA GLU A 211 -10.06 41.36 -43.80
C GLU A 211 -10.43 42.46 -42.80
N ALA A 212 -9.55 42.79 -41.84
CA ALA A 212 -9.84 43.78 -40.81
C ALA A 212 -9.87 45.22 -41.35
N GLU A 213 -10.99 45.91 -41.14
CA GLU A 213 -11.20 47.30 -41.58
C GLU A 213 -10.57 48.32 -40.62
N SER A 214 -10.30 47.91 -39.37
CA SER A 214 -9.71 48.77 -38.35
C SER A 214 -8.66 48.05 -37.49
N ARG A 215 -7.82 48.84 -36.83
CA ARG A 215 -6.79 48.33 -35.90
C ARG A 215 -7.42 47.60 -34.71
N GLU A 216 -8.52 48.12 -34.19
CA GLU A 216 -9.29 47.50 -33.10
C GLU A 216 -9.85 46.14 -33.51
N GLU A 217 -10.38 46.06 -34.74
CA GLU A 217 -10.91 44.83 -35.30
C GLU A 217 -9.81 43.79 -35.52
N LYS A 218 -8.67 44.18 -36.10
CA LYS A 218 -7.49 43.29 -36.25
C LYS A 218 -7.05 42.71 -34.91
N ARG A 219 -6.97 43.53 -33.86
CA ARG A 219 -6.64 43.08 -32.50
C ARG A 219 -7.70 42.17 -31.87
N TRP A 220 -8.97 42.34 -32.24
CA TRP A 220 -10.03 41.45 -31.80
C TRP A 220 -9.93 40.10 -32.52
N MET A 221 -9.71 40.09 -33.84
CA MET A 221 -9.50 38.88 -34.64
C MET A 221 -8.27 38.09 -34.17
N GLU A 222 -7.14 38.74 -33.91
CA GLU A 222 -5.93 38.12 -33.36
C GLU A 222 -6.20 37.43 -32.01
N ARG A 223 -6.94 38.09 -31.12
CA ARG A 223 -7.30 37.53 -29.81
C ARG A 223 -8.24 36.34 -29.94
N GLU A 224 -9.19 36.41 -30.88
CA GLU A 224 -10.16 35.34 -31.10
C GLU A 224 -9.49 34.10 -31.73
N ASN A 225 -8.60 34.29 -32.71
CA ASN A 225 -7.76 33.21 -33.26
C ASN A 225 -6.86 32.62 -32.18
N ALA A 226 -6.20 33.45 -31.35
CA ALA A 226 -5.40 32.97 -30.24
C ALA A 226 -6.23 32.17 -29.22
N ARG A 227 -7.48 32.56 -28.98
CA ARG A 227 -8.40 31.84 -28.08
C ARG A 227 -8.76 30.46 -28.66
N LYS A 228 -9.08 30.37 -29.95
CA LYS A 228 -9.44 29.12 -30.63
C LYS A 228 -8.25 28.15 -30.71
N THR A 229 -7.09 28.64 -31.15
CA THR A 229 -5.85 27.84 -31.20
C THR A 229 -5.42 27.35 -29.82
N GLN A 230 -5.50 28.19 -28.77
CA GLN A 230 -5.23 27.76 -27.39
C GLN A 230 -6.22 26.69 -26.91
N LYS A 231 -7.50 26.79 -27.29
CA LYS A 231 -8.51 25.78 -26.97
C LYS A 231 -8.18 24.45 -27.65
N ALA A 232 -7.87 24.45 -28.94
CA ALA A 232 -7.48 23.26 -29.69
C ALA A 232 -6.20 22.61 -29.11
N ARG A 233 -5.19 23.41 -28.75
CA ARG A 233 -4.00 22.90 -28.03
C ARG A 233 -4.38 22.23 -26.71
N LYS A 234 -5.29 22.83 -25.91
CA LYS A 234 -5.76 22.23 -24.65
C LYS A 234 -6.51 20.91 -24.88
N GLU A 235 -7.35 20.84 -25.90
CA GLU A 235 -8.06 19.62 -26.28
C GLU A 235 -7.09 18.51 -26.71
N GLU A 236 -6.05 18.85 -27.47
CA GLU A 236 -4.98 17.91 -27.83
C GLU A 236 -4.21 17.42 -26.59
N TYR A 237 -3.84 18.31 -25.67
CA TYR A 237 -3.23 17.92 -24.40
C TYR A 237 -4.14 16.98 -23.60
N ALA A 238 -5.44 17.24 -23.57
CA ALA A 238 -6.42 16.36 -22.91
C ALA A 238 -6.54 15.00 -23.61
N ARG A 239 -6.50 14.97 -24.95
CA ARG A 239 -6.52 13.74 -25.74
C ARG A 239 -5.29 12.86 -25.45
N ILE A 240 -4.09 13.45 -25.49
CA ILE A 240 -2.85 12.74 -25.11
C ILE A 240 -2.91 12.29 -23.65
N ARG A 241 -3.37 13.13 -22.72
CA ARG A 241 -3.53 12.75 -21.30
C ARG A 241 -4.43 11.52 -21.15
N THR A 242 -5.52 11.46 -21.92
CA THR A 242 -6.46 10.35 -21.95
C THR A 242 -5.81 9.07 -22.49
N LEU A 243 -5.02 9.17 -23.56
CA LEU A 243 -4.24 8.04 -24.08
C LEU A 243 -3.32 7.46 -23.01
N VAL A 244 -2.58 8.32 -22.30
CA VAL A 244 -1.64 7.89 -21.26
C VAL A 244 -2.39 7.25 -20.08
N ASP A 245 -3.52 7.82 -19.66
CA ASP A 245 -4.31 7.28 -18.55
C ASP A 245 -4.96 5.93 -18.88
N ASN A 246 -5.46 5.77 -20.10
CA ASN A 246 -6.02 4.51 -20.57
C ASN A 246 -4.93 3.43 -20.60
N ALA A 247 -3.75 3.77 -21.14
CA ALA A 247 -2.61 2.86 -21.14
C ALA A 247 -2.17 2.49 -19.72
N TYR A 248 -1.99 3.47 -18.82
CA TYR A 248 -1.53 3.25 -17.44
C TYR A 248 -2.49 2.39 -16.62
N LYS A 249 -3.79 2.47 -16.90
CA LYS A 249 -4.81 1.62 -16.26
C LYS A 249 -4.79 0.18 -16.78
N LYS A 250 -4.38 -0.04 -18.02
CA LYS A 250 -4.45 -1.34 -18.71
C LYS A 250 -3.10 -2.06 -18.83
N ASP A 251 -1.98 -1.38 -18.59
CA ASP A 251 -0.64 -1.98 -18.65
C ASP A 251 -0.52 -3.15 -17.65
N PRO A 252 -0.28 -4.39 -18.12
CA PRO A 252 -0.17 -5.56 -17.26
C PRO A 252 0.89 -5.42 -16.16
N ARG A 253 2.00 -4.74 -16.45
CA ARG A 253 3.11 -4.52 -15.51
C ARG A 253 2.68 -3.61 -14.37
N ILE A 254 1.92 -2.57 -14.68
CA ILE A 254 1.38 -1.61 -13.70
C ILE A 254 0.25 -2.25 -12.87
N VAL A 255 -0.63 -3.01 -13.51
CA VAL A 255 -1.72 -3.72 -12.84
C VAL A 255 -1.15 -4.71 -11.82
N LYS A 256 -0.22 -5.57 -12.23
CA LYS A 256 0.46 -6.52 -11.36
C LYS A 256 1.13 -5.82 -10.16
N ARG A 257 1.86 -4.73 -10.40
CA ARG A 257 2.46 -3.91 -9.34
C ARG A 257 1.43 -3.38 -8.34
N LYS A 258 0.30 -2.85 -8.83
CA LYS A 258 -0.77 -2.33 -7.97
C LYS A 258 -1.45 -3.43 -7.16
N GLU A 259 -1.63 -4.61 -7.73
CA GLU A 259 -2.18 -5.78 -7.03
C GLU A 259 -1.24 -6.26 -5.92
N GLU A 260 0.07 -6.37 -6.21
CA GLU A 260 1.08 -6.72 -5.22
C GLU A 260 1.17 -5.69 -4.09
N GLU A 261 1.11 -4.39 -4.39
CA GLU A 261 1.10 -3.32 -3.38
C GLU A 261 -0.16 -3.37 -2.51
N LYS A 262 -1.33 -3.59 -3.12
CA LYS A 262 -2.59 -3.78 -2.38
C LYS A 262 -2.52 -5.03 -1.50
N ALA A 263 -1.99 -6.15 -2.00
CA ALA A 263 -1.83 -7.38 -1.25
C ALA A 263 -0.87 -7.20 -0.07
N LYS A 264 0.27 -6.53 -0.26
CA LYS A 264 1.21 -6.20 0.83
C LYS A 264 0.58 -5.29 1.88
N LYS A 265 -0.16 -4.27 1.45
CA LYS A 265 -0.88 -3.36 2.37
C LYS A 265 -1.98 -4.09 3.14
N GLN A 266 -2.68 -5.02 2.50
CA GLN A 266 -3.72 -5.83 3.13
C GLN A 266 -3.11 -6.82 4.12
N ALA A 267 -2.06 -7.55 3.74
CA ALA A 267 -1.32 -8.44 4.63
C ALA A 267 -0.81 -7.71 5.88
N LYS A 268 -0.28 -6.49 5.74
CA LYS A 268 0.15 -5.66 6.88
C LYS A 268 -1.01 -5.22 7.78
N LYS A 269 -2.20 -5.00 7.23
CA LYS A 269 -3.40 -4.70 8.03
C LYS A 269 -3.88 -5.94 8.77
N ASP A 270 -3.95 -7.08 8.08
CA ASP A 270 -4.39 -8.34 8.65
C ASP A 270 -3.42 -8.81 9.74
N GLU A 271 -2.12 -8.64 9.55
CA GLU A 271 -1.10 -8.91 10.57
C GLU A 271 -1.30 -8.05 11.83
N LYS A 272 -1.60 -6.75 11.68
CA LYS A 272 -1.91 -5.87 12.82
C LYS A 272 -3.19 -6.28 13.55
N VAL A 273 -4.22 -6.67 12.81
CA VAL A 273 -5.49 -7.14 13.38
C VAL A 273 -5.26 -8.46 14.14
N MET A 274 -4.50 -9.39 13.55
CA MET A 274 -4.18 -10.67 14.17
C MET A 274 -3.29 -10.48 15.41
N ALA A 275 -2.31 -9.57 15.37
CA ALA A 275 -1.50 -9.25 16.55
C ALA A 275 -2.33 -8.64 17.68
N LYS A 276 -3.24 -7.71 17.37
CA LYS A 276 -4.14 -7.12 18.36
C LYS A 276 -5.06 -8.17 19.00
N LYS A 277 -5.64 -9.07 18.19
CA LYS A 277 -6.50 -10.15 18.68
C LYS A 277 -5.75 -11.12 19.59
N LYS A 278 -4.51 -11.51 19.23
CA LYS A 278 -3.67 -12.37 20.09
C LYS A 278 -3.37 -11.72 21.43
N LEU A 279 -3.01 -10.43 21.44
CA LEU A 279 -2.77 -9.70 22.69
C LEU A 279 -4.04 -9.57 23.56
N GLU A 280 -5.21 -9.38 22.94
CA GLU A 280 -6.49 -9.31 23.64
C GLU A 280 -6.90 -10.68 24.21
N GLU A 281 -6.68 -11.76 23.46
CA GLU A 281 -6.93 -13.14 23.89
C GLU A 281 -5.97 -13.55 25.02
N GLU A 282 -4.68 -13.23 24.93
CA GLU A 282 -3.69 -13.46 25.99
C GLU A 282 -4.02 -12.65 27.26
N ALA A 283 -4.46 -11.39 27.12
CA ALA A 283 -4.90 -10.57 28.25
C ALA A 283 -6.18 -11.12 28.89
N ALA A 284 -7.15 -11.56 28.10
CA ALA A 284 -8.37 -12.19 28.59
C ALA A 284 -8.08 -13.50 29.33
N ALA A 285 -7.21 -14.35 28.78
CA ALA A 285 -6.76 -15.58 29.42
C ALA A 285 -6.03 -15.31 30.75
N ALA A 286 -5.16 -14.29 30.81
CA ALA A 286 -4.48 -13.90 32.04
C ALA A 286 -5.45 -13.39 33.12
N ILE A 287 -6.47 -12.62 32.74
CA ILE A 287 -7.52 -12.15 33.66
C ILE A 287 -8.36 -13.32 34.18
N GLU A 288 -8.69 -14.30 33.32
CA GLU A 288 -9.44 -15.49 33.71
C GLU A 288 -8.63 -16.39 34.66
N GLU A 289 -7.35 -16.59 34.37
CA GLU A 289 -6.45 -17.35 35.22
C GLU A 289 -6.26 -16.69 36.60
N GLU A 290 -6.11 -15.36 36.65
CA GLU A 290 -6.01 -14.63 37.92
C GLU A 290 -7.30 -14.73 38.75
N LYS A 291 -8.47 -14.65 38.10
CA LYS A 291 -9.77 -14.85 38.78
C LYS A 291 -9.89 -16.26 39.34
N ARG A 292 -9.50 -17.29 38.57
CA ARG A 292 -9.48 -18.68 39.05
C ARG A 292 -8.57 -18.86 40.25
N ARG A 293 -7.36 -18.31 40.22
CA ARG A 293 -6.42 -18.39 41.36
C ARG A 293 -6.97 -17.71 42.61
N LYS A 294 -7.56 -16.52 42.47
CA LYS A 294 -8.21 -15.81 43.58
C LYS A 294 -9.41 -16.57 44.15
N GLU A 295 -10.21 -17.21 43.30
CA GLU A 295 -11.36 -18.02 43.75
C GLU A 295 -10.91 -19.30 44.48
N GLU A 296 -9.89 -19.99 43.96
CA GLU A 296 -9.29 -21.17 44.61
C GLU A 296 -8.67 -20.79 45.97
N GLU A 297 -7.93 -19.69 46.05
CA GLU A 297 -7.35 -19.19 47.30
C GLU A 297 -8.43 -18.79 48.33
N ALA A 298 -9.50 -18.11 47.88
CA ALA A 298 -10.63 -17.76 48.74
C ALA A 298 -11.37 -19.00 49.27
N LYS A 299 -11.53 -20.06 48.45
CA LYS A 299 -12.12 -21.33 48.89
C LYS A 299 -11.25 -22.01 49.95
N LEU A 300 -9.94 -22.11 49.72
CA LEU A 300 -9.00 -22.69 50.69
C LEU A 300 -8.97 -21.90 52.00
N ALA A 301 -8.97 -20.56 51.94
CA ALA A 301 -9.03 -19.71 53.13
C ALA A 301 -10.35 -19.87 53.89
N ALA A 302 -11.49 -19.98 53.18
CA ALA A 302 -12.79 -20.22 53.79
C ALA A 302 -12.85 -21.60 54.49
N GLU A 303 -12.31 -22.64 53.86
CA GLU A 303 -12.23 -23.99 54.43
C GLU A 303 -11.33 -24.01 55.68
N ALA A 304 -10.15 -23.38 55.61
CA ALA A 304 -9.25 -23.24 56.75
C ALA A 304 -9.90 -22.48 57.92
N ALA A 305 -10.63 -21.39 57.63
CA ALA A 305 -11.35 -20.62 58.64
C ALA A 305 -12.48 -21.43 59.29
N GLN A 306 -13.21 -22.24 58.52
CA GLN A 306 -14.22 -23.15 59.07
C GLN A 306 -13.57 -24.22 59.97
N GLN A 307 -12.43 -24.78 59.56
CA GLN A 307 -11.73 -25.78 60.35
C GLN A 307 -11.18 -25.20 61.66
N GLN A 308 -10.64 -23.99 61.64
CA GLN A 308 -10.23 -23.28 62.85
C GLN A 308 -11.41 -23.02 63.80
N LYS A 309 -12.59 -22.63 63.28
CA LYS A 309 -13.80 -22.45 64.12
C LYS A 309 -14.22 -23.77 64.77
N LYS A 310 -14.26 -24.86 64.00
CA LYS A 310 -14.56 -26.21 64.52
C LYS A 310 -13.56 -26.63 65.61
N ASN A 311 -12.27 -26.39 65.39
CA ASN A 311 -11.23 -26.73 66.37
C ASN A 311 -11.35 -25.88 67.65
N LYS A 312 -11.54 -24.56 67.53
CA LYS A 312 -11.79 -23.67 68.68
C LYS A 312 -13.03 -24.07 69.47
N GLU A 313 -14.09 -24.51 68.79
CA GLU A 313 -15.30 -24.99 69.47
C GLU A 313 -15.05 -26.32 70.20
N LYS A 314 -14.33 -27.26 69.59
CA LYS A 314 -13.90 -28.51 70.24
C LYS A 314 -13.05 -28.23 71.48
N GLU A 315 -12.07 -27.33 71.39
CA GLU A 315 -11.22 -26.93 72.51
C GLU A 315 -12.01 -26.28 73.64
N LYS A 316 -12.93 -25.36 73.33
CA LYS A 316 -13.82 -24.75 74.33
C LYS A 316 -14.68 -25.80 75.04
N LYS A 317 -15.23 -26.77 74.29
CA LYS A 317 -16.00 -27.89 74.86
C LYS A 317 -15.12 -28.76 75.77
N LEU A 318 -13.88 -29.09 75.35
CA LEU A 318 -12.95 -29.86 76.17
C LEU A 318 -12.58 -29.12 77.46
N ARG A 319 -12.27 -27.83 77.36
CA ARG A 319 -11.93 -26.97 78.51
C ARG A 319 -13.10 -26.85 79.49
N SER A 320 -14.33 -26.72 78.98
CA SER A 320 -15.53 -26.71 79.82
C SER A 320 -15.73 -28.02 80.59
N LYS A 321 -15.51 -29.17 79.92
CA LYS A 321 -15.58 -30.50 80.56
C LYS A 321 -14.56 -30.63 81.69
N GLU A 322 -13.29 -30.27 81.45
CA GLU A 322 -12.25 -30.37 82.48
C GLU A 322 -12.50 -29.42 83.66
N ARG A 323 -13.00 -28.19 83.41
CA ARG A 323 -13.42 -27.28 84.48
C ARG A 323 -14.56 -27.87 85.32
N SER A 324 -15.56 -28.46 84.67
CA SER A 324 -16.66 -29.13 85.37
C SER A 324 -16.15 -30.31 86.21
N ARG A 325 -15.23 -31.11 85.67
CA ARG A 325 -14.61 -32.24 86.36
C ARG A 325 -13.84 -31.77 87.61
N LEU A 326 -13.06 -30.69 87.49
CA LEU A 326 -12.32 -30.11 88.62
C LEU A 326 -13.28 -29.65 89.72
N ARG A 327 -14.38 -28.97 89.37
CA ARG A 327 -15.42 -28.56 90.32
C ARG A 327 -16.03 -29.76 91.03
N THR A 328 -16.40 -30.81 90.31
CA THR A 328 -16.97 -32.03 90.89
C THR A 328 -16.01 -32.70 91.88
N LEU A 329 -14.74 -32.88 91.49
CA LEU A 329 -13.73 -33.52 92.33
C LEU A 329 -13.35 -32.66 93.55
N SER A 330 -13.46 -31.33 93.45
CA SER A 330 -13.19 -30.41 94.57
C SER A 330 -14.35 -30.26 95.56
N ALA A 331 -15.58 -30.66 95.20
CA ALA A 331 -16.77 -30.45 96.02
C ALA A 331 -16.70 -31.07 97.44
N PRO A 332 -16.16 -32.29 97.64
CA PRO A 332 -15.98 -32.87 98.98
C PRO A 332 -14.98 -32.09 99.85
N VAL A 333 -13.96 -31.50 99.23
CA VAL A 333 -12.94 -30.69 99.92
C VAL A 333 -13.54 -29.37 100.42
N LEU A 334 -14.37 -28.75 99.59
CA LEU A 334 -15.06 -27.50 99.90
C LEU A 334 -16.14 -27.70 100.98
N SER A 335 -16.92 -28.78 100.90
CA SER A 335 -17.98 -29.07 101.89
C SER A 335 -17.42 -29.35 103.28
N GLN A 336 -16.26 -30.01 103.35
CA GLN A 336 -15.56 -30.32 104.60
C GLN A 336 -14.62 -29.19 105.08
N ARG A 337 -14.54 -28.06 104.36
CA ARG A 337 -13.65 -26.90 104.65
C ARG A 337 -12.19 -27.28 104.90
N LEU A 338 -11.69 -28.26 104.14
CA LEU A 338 -10.32 -28.75 104.34
C LEU A 338 -9.28 -27.73 103.84
N LEU A 339 -8.24 -27.52 104.65
CA LEU A 339 -7.08 -26.65 104.36
C LEU A 339 -7.37 -25.18 104.00
N GLY A 340 -8.56 -24.68 104.35
CA GLY A 340 -8.96 -23.30 104.08
C GLY A 340 -9.20 -22.99 102.60
N ILE A 341 -9.39 -24.01 101.77
CA ILE A 341 -9.62 -23.84 100.33
C ILE A 341 -11.02 -23.26 100.12
N SER A 342 -11.08 -22.12 99.43
CA SER A 342 -12.33 -21.41 99.15
C SER A 342 -12.86 -21.77 97.76
N VAL A 343 -14.17 -21.55 97.57
CA VAL A 343 -14.82 -21.68 96.25
C VAL A 343 -14.13 -20.76 95.21
N ALA A 344 -13.70 -19.57 95.65
CA ALA A 344 -13.00 -18.61 94.79
C ALA A 344 -11.65 -19.17 94.30
N TYR A 345 -10.92 -19.92 95.13
CA TYR A 345 -9.66 -20.54 94.76
C TYR A 345 -9.81 -21.62 93.68
N VAL A 346 -10.87 -22.44 93.76
CA VAL A 346 -11.18 -23.46 92.73
C VAL A 346 -11.59 -22.81 91.40
N GLU A 347 -12.35 -21.71 91.45
CA GLU A 347 -12.70 -20.96 90.24
C GLU A 347 -11.50 -20.26 89.60
N ASP A 348 -10.57 -19.74 90.41
CA ASP A 348 -9.32 -19.17 89.92
C ASP A 348 -8.46 -20.22 89.20
N LEU A 349 -8.35 -21.44 89.76
CA LEU A 349 -7.70 -22.57 89.08
C LEU A 349 -8.42 -22.97 87.79
N CYS A 350 -9.76 -22.96 87.77
CA CYS A 350 -10.53 -23.21 86.53
C CYS A 350 -10.23 -22.16 85.45
N MET A 351 -10.01 -20.90 85.82
CA MET A 351 -9.76 -19.80 84.89
C MET A 351 -8.31 -19.73 84.40
N SER A 352 -7.35 -19.95 85.30
CA SER A 352 -5.91 -19.81 85.06
C SER A 352 -5.29 -21.01 84.34
N LEU A 353 -5.74 -22.24 84.62
CA LEU A 353 -5.16 -23.44 84.02
C LEU A 353 -5.66 -23.67 82.58
N ASN A 354 -4.75 -24.15 81.72
CA ASN A 354 -5.07 -24.60 80.37
C ASN A 354 -5.71 -26.00 80.41
N THR A 355 -6.24 -26.47 79.28
CA THR A 355 -6.99 -27.74 79.24
C THR A 355 -6.15 -28.96 79.65
N GLU A 356 -4.86 -28.97 79.32
CA GLU A 356 -3.97 -30.08 79.67
C GLU A 356 -3.56 -30.04 81.15
N GLN A 357 -3.32 -28.86 81.70
CA GLN A 357 -3.06 -28.65 83.13
C GLN A 357 -4.29 -29.00 83.98
N LEU A 358 -5.49 -28.59 83.55
CA LEU A 358 -6.74 -28.97 84.21
C LEU A 358 -6.94 -30.48 84.21
N ARG A 359 -6.66 -31.14 83.07
CA ARG A 359 -6.75 -32.60 82.96
C ARG A 359 -5.76 -33.30 83.89
N LYS A 360 -4.49 -32.89 83.87
CA LYS A 360 -3.44 -33.45 84.75
C LYS A 360 -3.79 -33.27 86.23
N LEU A 361 -4.35 -32.11 86.61
CA LEU A 361 -4.80 -31.85 87.98
C LEU A 361 -5.99 -32.76 88.36
N CYS A 362 -7.01 -32.85 87.52
CA CYS A 362 -8.14 -33.76 87.74
C CYS A 362 -7.70 -35.23 87.86
N ASP A 363 -6.79 -35.69 86.99
CA ASP A 363 -6.25 -37.05 87.01
C ASP A 363 -5.45 -37.30 88.32
N LYS A 364 -4.65 -36.34 88.78
CA LYS A 364 -3.93 -36.41 90.07
C LYS A 364 -4.89 -36.43 91.28
N MET A 365 -6.13 -35.98 91.12
CA MET A 365 -7.15 -35.88 92.16
C MET A 365 -8.06 -37.12 92.25
N GLU A 366 -8.32 -37.84 91.16
CA GLU A 366 -9.31 -38.93 91.10
C GLU A 366 -9.10 -40.09 92.09
N ASN A 367 -7.86 -40.34 92.51
CA ASN A 367 -7.52 -41.45 93.41
C ASN A 367 -7.15 -40.99 94.83
N LYS A 368 -7.54 -39.78 95.23
CA LYS A 368 -7.17 -39.20 96.54
C LYS A 368 -8.42 -38.75 97.30
N GLU A 369 -8.42 -38.95 98.61
CA GLU A 369 -9.54 -38.60 99.49
C GLU A 369 -9.08 -37.73 100.69
N GLY A 370 -10.03 -36.99 101.27
CA GLY A 370 -9.81 -36.18 102.47
C GLY A 370 -8.67 -35.16 102.35
N VAL A 371 -7.79 -35.11 103.37
CA VAL A 371 -6.69 -34.12 103.44
C VAL A 371 -5.66 -34.30 102.32
N LYS A 372 -5.48 -35.53 101.79
CA LYS A 372 -4.57 -35.81 100.66
C LYS A 372 -5.10 -35.18 99.36
N LEU A 373 -6.41 -35.22 99.14
CA LEU A 373 -7.08 -34.55 98.02
C LEU A 373 -6.96 -33.02 98.14
N ALA A 374 -7.17 -32.50 99.35
CA ALA A 374 -7.05 -31.07 99.63
C ALA A 374 -5.62 -30.54 99.39
N LYS A 375 -4.57 -31.31 99.73
CA LYS A 375 -3.16 -30.93 99.46
C LYS A 375 -2.88 -30.81 97.97
N VAL A 376 -3.36 -31.75 97.15
CA VAL A 376 -3.17 -31.70 95.70
C VAL A 376 -3.90 -30.51 95.07
N LEU A 377 -5.13 -30.24 95.53
CA LEU A 377 -5.88 -29.07 95.07
C LEU A 377 -5.20 -27.75 95.48
N LYS A 378 -4.64 -27.66 96.70
CA LYS A 378 -3.94 -26.48 97.22
C LYS A 378 -2.58 -26.23 96.56
N ASN A 379 -1.90 -27.29 96.14
CA ASN A 379 -0.67 -27.17 95.36
C ASN A 379 -0.98 -26.76 93.91
N GLY A 380 -2.27 -26.78 93.51
CA GLY A 380 -2.73 -26.42 92.18
C GLY A 380 -2.07 -27.31 91.14
N ASN A 381 -1.02 -26.78 90.49
CA ASN A 381 -0.21 -27.51 89.51
C ASN A 381 1.29 -27.48 89.83
N ASN A 382 1.68 -26.98 91.01
CA ASN A 382 3.06 -26.98 91.48
C ASN A 382 3.39 -28.37 92.04
N ASP A 383 4.22 -29.13 91.33
CA ASP A 383 4.97 -30.23 91.95
C ASP A 383 6.03 -29.60 92.86
N GLU A 384 5.68 -29.36 94.13
CA GLU A 384 6.70 -29.38 95.19
C GLU A 384 6.81 -30.82 95.67
N THR A 385 7.84 -31.47 95.15
CA THR A 385 8.40 -32.74 95.62
C THR A 385 8.79 -32.62 97.09
N GLU A 386 8.42 -33.63 97.89
CA GLU A 386 8.97 -33.83 99.24
C GLU A 386 10.50 -33.88 99.16
N SER A 387 11.14 -33.10 100.02
CA SER A 387 12.58 -32.91 100.15
C SER A 387 13.25 -34.07 100.89
N GLU A 388 14.31 -34.62 100.32
CA GLU A 388 15.45 -35.18 101.07
C GLU A 388 16.72 -34.43 100.64
N GLU A 389 17.46 -33.97 101.64
CA GLU A 389 18.64 -33.10 101.58
C GLU A 389 19.90 -33.89 101.21
N GLU A 390 20.80 -33.31 100.39
CA GLU A 390 22.26 -33.41 100.60
C GLU A 390 23.01 -32.29 99.84
N GLU A 391 23.33 -31.24 100.61
CA GLU A 391 24.56 -30.43 100.74
C GLU A 391 25.54 -30.07 99.58
N VAL A 392 25.81 -28.74 99.51
CA VAL A 392 27.02 -27.93 99.10
C VAL A 392 27.49 -27.98 97.62
N VAL A 393 27.88 -26.91 96.90
CA VAL A 393 28.56 -25.65 97.27
C VAL A 393 28.26 -24.49 96.27
N GLU A 394 28.19 -23.28 96.83
CA GLU A 394 28.17 -21.93 96.23
C GLU A 394 29.09 -21.65 95.02
N ALA A 395 28.67 -20.74 94.12
CA ALA A 395 29.19 -19.35 94.10
C ALA A 395 28.53 -18.44 93.02
N LYS A 396 27.78 -17.44 93.51
CA LYS A 396 27.83 -15.96 93.23
C LYS A 396 28.18 -15.50 91.79
N GLN A 397 27.61 -14.44 91.22
CA GLN A 397 26.70 -13.38 91.65
C GLN A 397 26.36 -12.50 90.42
N ASN A 398 25.18 -11.87 90.47
CA ASN A 398 24.82 -10.50 90.04
C ASN A 398 25.22 -10.02 88.63
N GLY A 399 24.42 -9.28 87.88
CA GLY A 399 23.21 -8.48 88.11
C GLY A 399 23.09 -7.58 86.87
N HIS A 400 21.90 -7.38 86.30
CA HIS A 400 20.98 -6.26 86.59
C HIS A 400 20.89 -5.27 85.40
N VAL A 401 19.68 -5.27 84.81
CA VAL A 401 18.86 -4.15 84.30
C VAL A 401 19.13 -3.48 82.94
N GLU A 402 18.07 -3.61 82.11
CA GLU A 402 17.31 -2.63 81.30
C GLU A 402 17.97 -1.28 80.97
N ALA A 403 17.76 -0.61 79.83
CA ALA A 403 16.47 -0.31 79.21
C ALA A 403 16.65 0.41 77.85
N ASN A 404 15.59 0.34 77.03
CA ASN A 404 15.21 1.11 75.84
C ASN A 404 15.94 2.42 75.46
N GLY A 405 16.04 2.66 74.15
CA GLY A 405 16.23 4.00 73.59
C GLY A 405 16.31 4.09 72.06
N TYR A 406 15.20 4.49 71.46
CA TYR A 406 14.92 4.90 70.07
C TYR A 406 15.89 5.94 69.45
N SER A 407 16.16 5.89 68.13
CA SER A 407 16.00 7.03 67.18
C SER A 407 16.54 6.75 65.76
N MET A 408 15.85 7.37 64.78
CA MET A 408 16.13 7.49 63.34
C MET A 408 17.46 8.19 63.03
N VAL A 409 18.02 8.00 61.83
CA VAL A 409 18.11 9.04 60.75
C VAL A 409 18.72 8.51 59.45
N ASP A 410 18.28 9.13 58.36
CA ASP A 410 18.69 9.06 56.95
C ASP A 410 20.19 9.17 56.65
N THR A 411 20.61 8.71 55.46
CA THR A 411 21.09 9.62 54.38
C THR A 411 21.49 8.86 53.10
N ALA A 412 21.14 9.48 51.98
CA ALA A 412 21.52 9.13 50.62
C ALA A 412 22.96 9.58 50.28
N THR A 413 23.61 8.89 49.33
CA THR A 413 24.79 9.40 48.60
C THR A 413 24.78 8.76 47.21
N GLN A 414 24.27 9.46 46.20
CA GLN A 414 24.99 10.23 45.17
C GLN A 414 25.97 9.45 44.27
N SER A 415 25.64 9.52 42.97
CA SER A 415 26.44 9.22 41.78
C SER A 415 27.72 10.07 41.68
N PRO A 416 28.64 9.72 40.76
CA PRO A 416 28.99 10.70 39.76
C PRO A 416 28.95 10.18 38.32
N ARG A 417 29.02 11.17 37.43
CA ARG A 417 28.67 11.24 36.01
C ARG A 417 29.95 11.20 35.14
N ALA A 418 29.79 10.67 33.93
CA ALA A 418 30.41 11.07 32.66
C ALA A 418 31.95 10.95 32.45
N ALA A 419 32.31 10.23 31.38
CA ALA A 419 33.36 10.64 30.45
C ALA A 419 32.99 10.19 29.03
N ALA A 420 32.99 11.15 28.11
CA ALA A 420 32.88 10.98 26.66
C ALA A 420 34.27 10.77 26.06
N MET A 421 34.38 10.04 24.94
CA MET A 421 35.36 10.35 23.89
C MET A 421 35.08 9.59 22.59
N VAL A 422 34.93 10.40 21.53
CA VAL A 422 35.14 10.20 20.07
C VAL A 422 34.21 9.27 19.30
#